data_AF-A0A3C2C480-F1
#
_entry.id   AF-A0A3C2C480-F1
#
_cell.length_a   1.000
_cell.length_b   1.000
_cell.length_c   1.000
_cell.angle_alpha   90.00
_cell.angle_beta   90.00
_cell.angle_gamma   90.00
#
_symmetry.space_group_name_H-M   'P 1'
#
loop_
_entity.id
_entity.type
_entity.pdbx_description
1 polymer ?
#
loop_
_entity_poly.entity_id
_entity_poly.type
_entity_poly.pdbx_seq_one_letter_code
_entity_poly.pdbx_strand_id
1 'polypeptide(L)' 'MKPIAIALTGASGMPYALTLLKELVKSQEKIYVMISQAANTVIAMETDLNLGSDTKAIEKNLT' A
#
# COMPACT_ATOMS: atom_id res chain seq x y z
N MET A 1 13.19 3.24 16.40
CA MET A 1 13.41 3.71 15.00
C MET A 1 12.48 4.89 14.72
N LYS A 2 12.76 5.76 13.73
CA LYS A 2 11.76 6.75 13.29
C LYS A 2 10.75 6.08 12.34
N PRO A 3 9.44 6.38 12.42
CA PRO A 3 8.46 5.78 11.53
C PRO A 3 8.69 6.20 10.07
N ILE A 4 8.41 5.29 9.15
CA ILE A 4 8.51 5.53 7.70
C ILE A 4 7.12 5.86 7.16
N ALA A 5 7.02 6.92 6.35
CA ALA A 5 5.81 7.25 5.61
C ALA A 5 5.99 6.93 4.12
N ILE A 6 5.05 6.20 3.55
CA ILE A 6 5.04 5.75 2.15
C ILE A 6 3.76 6.27 1.49
N ALA A 7 3.91 6.96 0.37
CA ALA A 7 2.80 7.42 -0.46
C ALA A 7 2.78 6.64 -1.78
N LEU A 8 1.66 5.96 -2.04
CA LEU A 8 1.40 5.27 -3.30
C LEU A 8 0.54 6.18 -4.21
N THR A 9 1.05 6.43 -5.42
CA THR A 9 0.42 7.25 -6.45
C THR A 9 0.02 6.41 -7.66
N GLY A 10 -0.82 6.92 -8.56
CA GLY A 10 -1.39 6.17 -9.70
C GLY A 10 -0.44 5.87 -10.86
N ALA A 11 0.86 5.76 -10.60
CA ALA A 11 1.82 5.27 -11.60
C ALA A 11 1.85 3.74 -11.59
N SER A 12 2.21 3.14 -12.72
CA SER A 12 2.48 1.69 -12.83
C SER A 12 3.63 1.27 -11.91
N GLY A 13 3.60 0.04 -11.40
CA GLY A 13 4.66 -0.54 -10.57
C GLY A 13 4.22 -1.01 -9.18
N MET A 14 2.95 -1.35 -8.98
CA MET A 14 2.43 -1.79 -7.68
C MET A 14 3.08 -3.05 -7.11
N PRO A 15 3.56 -4.02 -7.92
CA PRO A 15 4.36 -5.13 -7.39
C PRO A 15 5.62 -4.68 -6.62
N TYR A 16 6.26 -3.58 -7.02
CA TYR A 16 7.42 -3.04 -6.31
C TYR A 16 7.01 -2.46 -4.96
N ALA A 17 5.93 -1.69 -4.91
CA ALA A 17 5.40 -1.11 -3.67
C ALA A 17 5.04 -2.20 -2.66
N LEU A 18 4.35 -3.26 -3.10
CA LEU A 18 3.99 -4.39 -2.22
C LEU A 18 5.23 -5.14 -1.72
N THR A 19 6.24 -5.35 -2.57
CA THR A 19 7.49 -6.00 -2.16
C THR A 19 8.24 -5.15 -1.12
N LEU A 20 8.33 -3.84 -1.33
CA LEU A 20 8.92 -2.91 -0.36
C LEU A 20 8.20 -2.97 0.99
N LEU A 21 6.87 -2.91 1.00
CA LEU A 21 6.08 -2.98 2.22
C LEU A 21 6.32 -4.31 2.96
N LYS A 22 6.35 -5.45 2.24
CA LYS A 22 6.66 -6.77 2.80
C LYS A 22 8.04 -6.85 3.44
N GLU A 23 9.05 -6.16 2.90
CA GLU A 23 10.38 -6.12 3.50
C GLU A 23 10.45 -5.18 4.71
N LEU A 24 9.80 -4.01 4.63
CA LEU A 24 9.82 -3.04 5.72
C LEU A 24 9.10 -3.55 6.98
N VAL A 25 7.97 -4.26 6.84
CA VAL A 25 7.25 -4.80 8.02
C VAL A 25 8.08 -5.79 8.84
N LYS A 26 9.13 -6.40 8.26
CA LYS A 26 10.04 -7.29 8.99
C LYS A 26 10.93 -6.57 10.00
N SER A 27 11.14 -5.26 9.83
CA SER A 27 12.11 -4.48 10.62
C SER A 27 11.56 -3.17 11.20
N GLN A 28 10.40 -2.70 10.74
CA GLN A 28 9.78 -1.46 11.17
C GLN A 28 8.60 -1.73 12.10
N GLU A 29 8.62 -1.12 13.28
CA GLU A 29 7.48 -1.16 14.22
C GLU A 29 6.25 -0.41 13.68
N LYS A 30 6.47 0.62 12.85
CA LYS A 30 5.38 1.46 12.34
C LYS A 30 5.68 2.02 10.95
N ILE A 31 4.73 1.81 10.04
CA ILE A 31 4.74 2.34 8.68
C ILE A 31 3.42 3.07 8.45
N TYR A 32 3.47 4.31 7.99
CA TYR A 32 2.28 5.03 7.53
C TYR A 32 2.16 4.86 6.02
N VAL A 33 1.06 4.29 5.56
CA VAL A 33 0.78 4.10 4.13
C VAL A 33 -0.34 5.02 3.70
N MET A 34 -0.09 5.85 2.70
CA MET A 34 -1.08 6.71 2.06
C MET A 34 -1.31 6.21 0.63
N ILE A 35 -2.57 6.04 0.25
CA ILE A 35 -2.95 5.50 -1.05
C ILE A 35 -3.91 6.48 -1.70
N SER A 36 -3.50 7.06 -2.84
CA SER A 36 -4.40 7.87 -3.65
C SER A 36 -5.47 7.00 -4.32
N GLN A 37 -6.59 7.60 -4.72
CA GLN A 37 -7.63 6.88 -5.48
C GLN A 37 -7.05 6.23 -6.76
N ALA A 38 -6.19 6.96 -7.48
CA ALA A 38 -5.53 6.44 -8.68
C ALA A 38 -4.60 5.26 -8.37
N ALA A 39 -3.86 5.30 -7.25
CA ALA A 39 -3.04 4.18 -6.82
C ALA A 39 -3.88 2.94 -6.51
N ASN A 40 -5.02 3.10 -5.83
CA ASN A 40 -5.92 1.99 -5.53
C ASN A 40 -6.43 1.30 -6.81
N THR A 41 -6.75 2.09 -7.85
CA THR A 41 -7.10 1.55 -9.18
C THR A 41 -5.94 0.77 -9.78
N VAL A 42 -4.71 1.31 -9.78
CA VAL A 42 -3.55 0.61 -10.35
C VAL A 42 -3.20 -0.65 -9.57
N ILE A 43 -3.35 -0.66 -8.24
CA ILE A 43 -3.16 -1.86 -7.40
C ILE A 43 -4.08 -2.99 -7.86
N ALA A 44 -5.37 -2.70 -8.06
CA ALA A 44 -6.34 -3.69 -8.52
C ALA A 44 -6.11 -4.14 -9.98
N MET A 45 -5.41 -3.35 -10.79
CA MET A 45 -5.08 -3.70 -12.18
C MET A 45 -3.80 -4.55 -12.31
N GLU A 46 -2.81 -4.30 -11.46
CA GLU A 46 -1.48 -4.91 -11.58
C GLU A 46 -1.23 -6.05 -10.59
N THR A 47 -2.14 -6.27 -9.65
CA THR A 47 -1.99 -7.26 -8.57
C THR A 47 -3.33 -7.93 -8.26
N ASP A 48 -3.30 -9.06 -7.57
CA ASP A 48 -4.51 -9.75 -7.11
C ASP A 48 -5.13 -9.09 -5.85
N LEU A 49 -4.64 -7.93 -5.44
CA LEU A 49 -5.05 -7.24 -4.23
C LEU A 49 -6.25 -6.33 -4.51
N ASN A 50 -7.36 -6.55 -3.80
CA ASN A 50 -8.51 -5.65 -3.80
C ASN A 50 -8.65 -4.98 -2.44
N LEU A 51 -8.33 -3.69 -2.37
CA LEU A 51 -8.38 -2.91 -1.13
C LEU A 51 -9.78 -2.36 -0.82
N GLY A 52 -10.75 -2.51 -1.73
CA GLY A 52 -12.05 -1.87 -1.61
C GLY A 52 -12.01 -0.37 -1.94
N SER A 53 -13.16 0.29 -1.81
CA SER A 53 -13.37 1.67 -2.29
C SER A 53 -13.36 2.73 -1.19
N ASP A 54 -13.36 2.34 0.09
CA ASP A 54 -13.36 3.25 1.23
C ASP A 54 -12.17 3.02 2.17
N THR A 55 -11.88 4.02 3.01
CA THR A 55 -10.72 4.01 3.90
C THR A 55 -10.73 2.84 4.89
N LYS A 56 -11.91 2.41 5.37
CA LYS A 56 -12.01 1.31 6.35
C LYS A 56 -11.73 -0.04 5.68
N ALA A 57 -12.25 -0.24 4.48
CA ALA A 57 -11.98 -1.43 3.69
C ALA A 57 -10.47 -1.52 3.35
N ILE A 58 -9.88 -0.39 2.95
CA ILE A 58 -8.46 -0.33 2.61
C ILE A 58 -7.60 -0.69 3.83
N GLU A 59 -7.84 -0.08 4.99
CA GLU A 59 -7.11 -0.37 6.23
C GLU A 59 -7.22 -1.85 6.64
N LYS A 60 -8.44 -2.39 6.58
CA LYS A 60 -8.70 -3.80 6.90
C LYS A 60 -7.96 -4.77 5.94
N ASN A 61 -7.92 -4.45 4.65
CA ASN A 61 -7.34 -5.34 3.65
C ASN A 61 -5.80 -5.20 3.51
N LEU A 62 -5.21 -4.19 4.18
CA LEU A 62 -3.76 -3.99 4.25
C LEU A 62 -3.10 -4.60 5.49
N THR A 63 -3.90 -5.10 6.44
CA THR A 63 -3.46 -5.64 7.74
C THR A 63 -3.65 -7.16 7.79
#